data_AF-A0A0W1QJU1-F1
#
_entry.id   AF-A0A0W1QJU1-F1
#
_cell.length_a   1.000
_cell.length_b   1.000
_cell.length_c   1.000
_cell.angle_alpha   90.00
_cell.angle_beta   90.00
_cell.angle_gamma   90.00
#
_symmetry.space_group_name_H-M   'P 1'
#
loop_
_entity.id
_entity.type
_entity.pdbx_description
1 polymer ?
#
loop_
_entity_poly.entity_id
_entity_poly.type
_entity_poly.pdbx_seq_one_letter_code
_entity_poly.pdbx_strand_id
1 'polypeptide(L)'
;MRGTTNDRARENRRFLQALRRTANVTLAAEAVGLTRKTFQKRRARNPDFAAEWDAALAYGQAQLAAGRAGAPAGDDPTVTRGGEYSVRGSRGRRIQVRRSPKGALTVDGERRFLAHLAATANVRLSAQAAGVGYNAIYTRRQNSPAFAAAMRMALQEGYDRLELALLAHAIDSLAPDGAPLEDWQDIADMPEPLERMTPQEGVLLLRSRRPHIEAGLRPTHHPLPRCDRGQALARLERELDKLERRKRRDEG
;
A
#
# COMPACT_ATOMS: atom_id res chain seq x y z
N MET A 1 -12.02 -44.12 12.97
CA MET A 1 -12.88 -43.81 14.13
C MET A 1 -13.79 -42.63 13.79
N ARG A 2 -15.12 -42.79 13.82
CA ARG A 2 -16.06 -41.67 13.66
C ARG A 2 -16.20 -40.99 15.03
N GLY A 3 -15.77 -39.73 15.15
CA GLY A 3 -15.90 -38.95 16.39
C GLY A 3 -17.35 -38.92 16.90
N THR A 4 -17.52 -38.86 18.22
CA THR A 4 -18.82 -38.91 18.89
C THR A 4 -19.68 -37.69 18.54
N THR A 5 -20.99 -37.74 18.81
CA THR A 5 -21.88 -36.59 18.56
C THR A 5 -21.43 -35.33 19.30
N ASN A 6 -20.91 -35.49 20.53
CA ASN A 6 -20.35 -34.40 21.32
C ASN A 6 -19.07 -33.80 20.70
N ASP A 7 -18.19 -34.63 20.12
CA ASP A 7 -17.00 -34.14 19.43
C ASP A 7 -17.36 -33.24 18.26
N ARG A 8 -18.36 -33.64 17.47
CA ARG A 8 -18.85 -32.83 16.33
C ARG A 8 -19.44 -31.51 16.76
N ALA A 9 -20.19 -31.49 17.87
CA ALA A 9 -20.74 -30.25 18.42
C ALA A 9 -19.64 -29.29 18.88
N ARG A 10 -18.59 -29.80 19.54
CA ARG A 10 -17.43 -29.02 19.96
C ARG A 10 -16.62 -28.49 18.77
N GLU A 11 -16.40 -29.31 17.73
CA GLU A 11 -15.78 -28.88 16.48
C GLU A 11 -16.58 -27.78 15.79
N ASN A 12 -17.91 -27.93 15.70
CA ASN A 12 -18.80 -26.91 15.13
C ASN A 12 -18.71 -25.59 15.89
N ARG A 13 -18.72 -25.63 17.23
CA ARG A 13 -18.59 -24.43 18.07
C ARG A 13 -17.25 -23.71 17.86
N ARG A 14 -16.14 -24.47 17.81
CA ARG A 14 -14.81 -23.92 17.51
C ARG A 14 -14.74 -23.31 16.11
N PHE A 15 -15.34 -23.98 15.12
CA PHE A 15 -15.45 -23.48 13.76
C PHE A 15 -16.21 -22.14 13.69
N LEU A 16 -17.39 -22.06 14.32
CA LEU A 16 -18.19 -20.84 14.35
C LEU A 16 -17.48 -19.68 15.08
N GLN A 17 -16.75 -19.97 16.16
CA GLN A 17 -15.93 -18.99 16.86
C GLN A 17 -14.80 -18.45 15.97
N ALA A 18 -14.11 -19.32 15.24
CA ALA A 18 -13.09 -18.93 14.28
C ALA A 18 -13.68 -18.14 13.09
N LEU A 19 -14.88 -18.51 12.65
CA LEU A 19 -15.61 -17.82 11.58
C LEU A 19 -16.06 -16.41 12.00
N ARG A 20 -16.49 -16.22 13.24
CA ARG A 20 -16.80 -14.89 13.81
C ARG A 20 -15.58 -13.97 13.84
N ARG A 21 -14.38 -14.51 14.01
CA ARG A 21 -13.13 -13.73 14.04
C ARG A 21 -12.61 -13.39 12.65
N THR A 22 -12.72 -14.33 11.71
CA THR A 22 -12.02 -14.23 10.41
C THR A 22 -12.94 -13.97 9.21
N ALA A 23 -14.25 -14.21 9.36
CA ALA A 23 -15.22 -14.25 8.28
C ALA A 23 -14.79 -15.07 7.05
N ASN A 24 -13.86 -16.03 7.24
CA ASN A 24 -13.30 -16.87 6.19
C ASN A 24 -13.47 -18.36 6.57
N VAL A 25 -14.28 -19.06 5.77
CA VAL A 25 -14.63 -20.46 5.98
C VAL A 25 -13.43 -21.39 5.91
N THR A 26 -12.51 -21.16 4.98
CA THR A 26 -11.32 -22.02 4.83
C THR A 26 -10.42 -21.88 6.05
N LEU A 27 -10.19 -20.65 6.52
CA LEU A 27 -9.38 -20.39 7.71
C LEU A 27 -10.03 -20.93 8.98
N ALA A 28 -11.34 -20.75 9.12
CA ALA A 28 -12.09 -21.30 10.24
C ALA A 28 -12.02 -22.84 10.27
N ALA A 29 -12.02 -23.50 9.11
CA ALA A 29 -11.89 -24.95 9.02
C ALA A 29 -10.46 -25.42 9.35
N GLU A 30 -9.44 -24.73 8.82
CA GLU A 30 -8.02 -24.99 9.13
C GLU A 30 -7.73 -24.83 10.64
N ALA A 31 -8.31 -23.83 11.30
CA ALA A 31 -8.16 -23.62 12.74
C ALA A 31 -8.71 -24.77 13.60
N VAL A 32 -9.64 -25.56 13.05
CA VAL A 32 -10.18 -26.78 13.70
C VAL A 32 -9.44 -28.04 13.23
N GLY A 33 -8.55 -27.94 12.24
CA GLY A 33 -7.83 -29.08 11.65
C GLY A 33 -8.69 -29.93 10.72
N LEU A 34 -9.80 -29.40 10.21
CA LEU A 34 -10.72 -30.12 9.32
C LEU A 34 -10.89 -29.39 7.98
N THR A 35 -11.31 -30.12 6.95
CA THR A 35 -11.54 -29.52 5.63
C THR A 35 -12.86 -28.73 5.59
N ARG A 36 -12.90 -27.65 4.79
CA ARG A 36 -14.14 -26.88 4.56
C ARG A 36 -15.31 -27.74 4.08
N LYS A 37 -15.04 -28.82 3.33
CA LYS A 37 -16.06 -29.75 2.81
C LYS A 37 -16.80 -30.45 3.94
N THR A 38 -16.13 -30.76 5.05
CA THR A 38 -16.74 -31.36 6.24
C THR A 38 -17.81 -30.45 6.82
N PHE A 39 -17.49 -29.17 7.02
CA PHE A 39 -18.43 -28.19 7.56
C PHE A 39 -19.56 -27.85 6.57
N GLN A 40 -19.29 -27.80 5.27
CA GLN A 40 -20.36 -27.65 4.25
C GLN A 40 -21.36 -28.81 4.27
N LYS A 41 -20.89 -30.06 4.40
CA LYS A 41 -21.78 -31.22 4.54
C LYS A 41 -22.60 -31.16 5.83
N ARG A 42 -22.04 -30.64 6.93
CA ARG A 42 -22.78 -30.43 8.20
C ARG A 42 -23.85 -29.35 8.05
N ARG A 43 -23.51 -28.23 7.40
CA ARG A 43 -24.45 -27.14 7.07
C ARG A 43 -25.64 -27.63 6.25
N ALA A 44 -25.41 -28.50 5.27
CA ALA A 44 -26.49 -29.02 4.44
C ALA A 44 -27.46 -29.95 5.20
N ARG A 45 -27.04 -30.53 6.33
CA ARG A 45 -27.83 -31.51 7.10
C ARG A 45 -28.48 -30.93 8.36
N ASN A 46 -27.98 -29.81 8.88
CA ASN A 46 -28.44 -29.21 10.13
C ASN A 46 -28.80 -27.72 9.89
N PRO A 47 -30.10 -27.38 9.90
CA PRO A 47 -30.59 -26.01 9.70
C PRO A 47 -30.09 -25.02 10.77
N ASP A 48 -30.06 -25.42 12.05
CA ASP A 48 -29.64 -24.55 13.15
C ASP A 48 -28.17 -24.14 13.00
N PHE A 49 -27.32 -25.11 12.64
CA PHE A 49 -25.92 -24.85 12.34
C PHE A 49 -25.75 -23.93 11.11
N ALA A 50 -26.64 -24.02 10.13
CA ALA A 50 -26.64 -23.10 8.98
C ALA A 50 -26.99 -21.66 9.41
N ALA A 51 -27.99 -21.49 10.27
CA ALA A 51 -28.37 -20.18 10.82
C ALA A 51 -27.24 -19.58 11.67
N GLU A 52 -26.62 -20.36 12.57
CA GLU A 52 -25.48 -19.90 13.36
C GLU A 52 -24.27 -19.53 12.50
N TRP A 53 -24.04 -20.26 11.40
CA TRP A 53 -22.99 -19.95 10.43
C TRP A 53 -23.23 -18.61 9.74
N ASP A 54 -24.43 -18.37 9.25
CA ASP A 54 -24.76 -17.13 8.56
C ASP A 54 -24.70 -15.93 9.51
N ALA A 55 -25.15 -16.10 10.77
CA ALA A 55 -24.97 -15.11 11.83
C ALA A 55 -23.48 -14.86 12.15
N ALA A 56 -22.65 -15.91 12.20
CA ALA A 56 -21.21 -15.78 12.43
C ALA A 56 -20.50 -15.03 11.29
N LEU A 57 -20.88 -15.27 10.03
CA LEU A 57 -20.37 -14.54 8.88
C LEU A 57 -20.77 -13.06 8.90
N ALA A 58 -22.03 -12.78 9.23
CA ALA A 58 -22.52 -11.41 9.35
C ALA A 58 -21.77 -10.64 10.44
N TYR A 59 -21.64 -11.24 11.63
CA TYR A 59 -20.90 -10.66 12.75
C TYR A 59 -19.43 -10.40 12.41
N GLY A 60 -18.73 -11.40 11.86
CA GLY A 60 -17.32 -11.24 11.51
C GLY A 60 -17.07 -10.16 10.47
N GLN A 61 -17.97 -10.03 9.49
CA GLN A 61 -17.88 -8.96 8.49
C GLN A 61 -18.15 -7.59 9.06
N ALA A 62 -19.12 -7.46 9.97
CA ALA A 62 -19.38 -6.22 10.68
C ALA A 62 -18.17 -5.79 11.52
N GLN A 63 -17.53 -6.72 12.24
CA GLN A 63 -16.31 -6.45 13.01
C GLN A 63 -15.13 -6.03 12.14
N LEU A 64 -14.93 -6.67 10.99
CA LEU A 64 -13.90 -6.30 10.02
C LEU A 64 -14.18 -4.94 9.38
N ALA A 65 -15.46 -4.63 9.08
CA ALA A 65 -15.87 -3.34 8.53
C ALA A 65 -15.70 -2.19 9.54
N ALA A 66 -15.99 -2.45 10.82
CA ALA A 66 -15.82 -1.50 11.91
C ALA A 66 -14.34 -1.25 12.30
N GLY A 67 -13.37 -1.91 11.63
CA GLY A 67 -11.95 -1.80 11.96
C GLY A 67 -11.58 -2.34 13.35
N ARG A 68 -12.51 -3.02 14.04
CA ARG A 68 -12.32 -3.55 15.40
C ARG A 68 -11.56 -4.88 15.45
N ALA A 69 -11.20 -5.43 14.29
CA ALA A 69 -10.13 -6.42 14.19
C ALA A 69 -8.78 -5.69 14.08
N GLY A 70 -8.44 -4.92 15.11
CA GLY A 70 -7.17 -4.21 15.20
C GLY A 70 -6.04 -5.19 15.45
N ALA A 71 -5.01 -5.12 14.61
CA ALA A 71 -3.73 -5.77 14.85
C ALA A 71 -3.14 -5.28 16.19
N PRO A 72 -2.41 -6.14 16.94
CA PRO A 72 -1.72 -5.72 18.14
C PRO A 72 -0.64 -4.68 17.81
N ALA A 73 -0.54 -3.66 18.67
CA ALA A 73 0.55 -2.70 18.64
C ALA A 73 1.82 -3.37 19.17
N GLY A 74 2.77 -3.62 18.27
CA GLY A 74 4.14 -4.06 18.55
C GLY A 74 5.00 -3.76 17.32
N ASP A 75 6.32 -3.90 17.45
CA ASP A 75 7.29 -3.87 16.33
C ASP A 75 7.04 -5.05 15.36
N ASP A 76 5.89 -5.02 14.70
CA ASP A 76 5.47 -6.01 13.73
C ASP A 76 6.30 -5.78 12.45
N PRO A 77 6.73 -6.84 11.76
CA PRO A 77 7.60 -6.68 10.61
C PRO A 77 6.94 -5.80 9.54
N THR A 78 7.72 -4.90 8.94
CA THR A 78 7.26 -3.97 7.89
C THR A 78 6.80 -4.70 6.63
N VAL A 79 7.18 -5.97 6.50
CA VAL A 79 6.89 -6.84 5.37
C VAL A 79 6.42 -8.20 5.85
N THR A 80 5.39 -8.74 5.21
CA THR A 80 4.85 -10.07 5.55
C THR A 80 5.87 -11.18 5.23
N ARG A 81 6.09 -12.10 6.18
CA ARG A 81 6.95 -13.28 5.97
C ARG A 81 6.31 -14.32 5.05
N GLY A 82 4.99 -14.23 4.87
CA GLY A 82 4.16 -15.08 4.04
C GLY A 82 3.38 -16.09 4.89
N GLY A 83 2.09 -16.28 4.56
CA GLY A 83 1.19 -17.17 5.32
C GLY A 83 0.43 -16.48 6.46
N GLU A 84 0.88 -15.30 6.89
CA GLU A 84 0.15 -14.40 7.78
C GLU A 84 -1.20 -13.98 7.17
N TYR A 85 -2.17 -13.70 8.03
CA TYR A 85 -3.53 -13.33 7.60
C TYR A 85 -3.67 -11.81 7.51
N SER A 86 -4.00 -11.26 6.34
CA SER A 86 -4.36 -9.85 6.17
C SER A 86 -5.82 -9.67 5.80
N VAL A 87 -6.43 -8.61 6.33
CA VAL A 87 -7.76 -8.16 5.95
C VAL A 87 -7.66 -7.38 4.63
N ARG A 88 -8.25 -7.89 3.56
CA ARG A 88 -8.35 -7.16 2.29
C ARG A 88 -9.80 -6.72 2.06
N GLY A 89 -10.02 -5.40 2.12
CA GLY A 89 -11.23 -4.77 1.60
C GLY A 89 -11.18 -4.62 0.08
N SER A 90 -12.33 -4.60 -0.59
CA SER A 90 -12.44 -4.33 -2.02
C SER A 90 -13.61 -3.38 -2.28
N ARG A 91 -13.48 -2.52 -3.32
CA ARG A 91 -14.52 -1.55 -3.72
C ARG A 91 -15.86 -2.27 -3.94
N GLY A 92 -16.79 -2.10 -3.01
CA GLY A 92 -18.15 -2.67 -3.06
C GLY A 92 -18.25 -4.18 -2.80
N ARG A 93 -17.16 -4.87 -2.45
CA ARG A 93 -17.17 -6.32 -2.19
C ARG A 93 -16.89 -6.61 -0.70
N ARG A 94 -17.56 -7.64 -0.17
CA ARG A 94 -17.44 -8.06 1.25
C ARG A 94 -15.97 -8.19 1.66
N ILE A 95 -15.62 -7.60 2.82
CA ILE A 95 -14.27 -7.63 3.38
C ILE A 95 -13.92 -9.09 3.73
N GLN A 96 -12.75 -9.54 3.29
CA GLN A 96 -12.28 -10.91 3.48
C GLN A 96 -10.88 -10.93 4.10
N VAL A 97 -10.68 -11.78 5.10
CA VAL A 97 -9.34 -12.17 5.55
C VAL A 97 -8.74 -13.12 4.51
N ARG A 98 -7.53 -12.83 4.03
CA ARG A 98 -6.76 -13.67 3.10
C ARG A 98 -5.36 -13.91 3.64
N ARG A 99 -4.71 -14.98 3.19
CA ARG A 99 -3.27 -15.13 3.41
C ARG A 99 -2.54 -14.07 2.59
N SER A 100 -1.66 -13.35 3.26
CA SER A 100 -0.74 -12.42 2.61
C SER A 100 0.32 -13.22 1.86
N PRO A 101 0.65 -12.82 0.63
CA PRO A 101 1.86 -13.33 -0.01
C PRO A 101 3.08 -12.90 0.81
N LYS A 102 4.21 -13.60 0.65
CA LYS A 102 5.50 -13.14 1.16
C LYS A 102 5.86 -11.82 0.48
N GLY A 103 6.43 -10.86 1.22
CA GLY A 103 6.89 -9.61 0.63
C GLY A 103 5.83 -8.51 0.50
N ALA A 104 4.62 -8.70 1.05
CA ALA A 104 3.59 -7.66 1.01
C ALA A 104 3.82 -6.63 2.14
N LEU A 105 3.60 -5.36 1.79
CA LEU A 105 3.67 -4.25 2.74
C LEU A 105 2.59 -4.42 3.83
N THR A 106 3.02 -4.46 5.09
CA THR A 106 2.12 -4.52 6.26
C THR A 106 1.56 -3.14 6.60
N VAL A 107 0.65 -3.07 7.58
CA VAL A 107 0.15 -1.78 8.08
C VAL A 107 1.28 -0.98 8.73
N ASP A 108 2.17 -1.64 9.47
CA ASP A 108 3.33 -0.98 10.06
C ASP A 108 4.33 -0.52 9.00
N GLY A 109 4.63 -1.37 8.01
CA GLY A 109 5.46 -0.98 6.87
C GLY A 109 4.87 0.19 6.08
N GLU A 110 3.55 0.22 5.92
CA GLU A 110 2.83 1.34 5.30
C GLU A 110 2.99 2.63 6.13
N ARG A 111 2.84 2.56 7.46
CA ARG A 111 3.05 3.69 8.36
C ARG A 111 4.49 4.20 8.30
N ARG A 112 5.49 3.31 8.40
CA ARG A 112 6.91 3.65 8.34
C ARG A 112 7.29 4.28 7.00
N PHE A 113 6.79 3.72 5.90
CA PHE A 113 6.95 4.29 4.56
C PHE A 113 6.38 5.71 4.48
N LEU A 114 5.13 5.91 4.93
CA LEU A 114 4.45 7.20 4.83
C LEU A 114 5.10 8.26 5.73
N ALA A 115 5.53 7.89 6.94
CA ALA A 115 6.26 8.78 7.83
C ALA A 115 7.57 9.26 7.20
N HIS A 116 8.35 8.33 6.63
CA HIS A 116 9.60 8.66 5.97
C HIS A 116 9.39 9.49 4.69
N LEU A 117 8.30 9.23 3.96
CA LEU A 117 7.94 9.99 2.76
C LEU A 117 7.53 11.42 3.09
N ALA A 118 6.82 11.61 4.21
CA ALA A 118 6.48 12.92 4.73
C ALA A 118 7.69 13.68 5.27
N ALA A 119 8.77 12.99 5.64
CA ALA A 119 10.02 13.63 6.02
C ALA A 119 10.87 14.02 4.80
N THR A 120 10.96 13.17 3.76
CA THR A 120 11.99 13.35 2.71
C THR A 120 11.47 13.60 1.31
N ALA A 121 10.18 13.43 1.04
CA ALA A 121 9.59 13.41 -0.31
C ALA A 121 10.24 12.40 -1.30
N ASN A 122 11.16 11.56 -0.85
CA ASN A 122 11.90 10.63 -1.70
C ASN A 122 11.35 9.21 -1.55
N VAL A 123 10.68 8.73 -2.60
CA VAL A 123 10.03 7.42 -2.63
C VAL A 123 11.03 6.27 -2.49
N ARG A 124 12.24 6.38 -3.05
CA ARG A 124 13.25 5.31 -2.99
C ARG A 124 13.81 5.17 -1.58
N LEU A 125 14.19 6.28 -0.95
CA LEU A 125 14.64 6.30 0.45
C LEU A 125 13.54 5.80 1.39
N SER A 126 12.31 6.25 1.18
CA SER A 126 11.17 5.83 2.01
C SER A 126 10.86 4.33 1.87
N ALA A 127 10.99 3.77 0.66
CA ALA A 127 10.81 2.34 0.42
C ALA A 127 11.90 1.51 1.12
N GLN A 128 13.15 1.96 1.05
CA GLN A 128 14.28 1.35 1.75
C GLN A 128 14.08 1.37 3.27
N ALA A 129 13.62 2.49 3.83
CA ALA A 129 13.32 2.61 5.25
C ALA A 129 12.19 1.66 5.71
N ALA A 130 11.23 1.37 4.83
CA ALA A 130 10.19 0.38 5.07
C ALA A 130 10.62 -1.06 4.75
N GLY A 131 11.84 -1.29 4.28
CA GLY A 131 12.35 -2.62 3.92
C GLY A 131 11.69 -3.26 2.70
N VAL A 132 11.13 -2.45 1.80
CA VAL A 132 10.46 -2.92 0.58
C VAL A 132 11.09 -2.36 -0.69
N GLY A 133 10.99 -3.12 -1.78
CA GLY A 133 11.37 -2.61 -3.10
C GLY A 133 10.40 -1.52 -3.58
N TYR A 134 10.93 -0.45 -4.19
CA TYR A 134 10.12 0.70 -4.65
C TYR A 134 8.98 0.31 -5.61
N ASN A 135 9.14 -0.74 -6.42
CA ASN A 135 8.08 -1.26 -7.30
C ASN A 135 6.84 -1.72 -6.49
N ALA A 136 7.04 -2.30 -5.30
CA ALA A 136 5.95 -2.75 -4.45
C ALA A 136 5.08 -1.59 -3.94
N ILE A 137 5.69 -0.41 -3.72
CA ILE A 137 4.97 0.82 -3.36
C ILE A 137 4.04 1.26 -4.49
N TYR A 138 4.53 1.29 -5.74
CA TYR A 138 3.70 1.66 -6.88
C TYR A 138 2.58 0.63 -7.14
N THR A 139 2.87 -0.67 -6.98
CA THR A 139 1.83 -1.70 -7.00
C THR A 139 0.81 -1.52 -5.88
N ARG A 140 1.23 -1.14 -4.67
CA ARG A 140 0.32 -0.84 -3.55
C ARG A 140 -0.56 0.37 -3.86
N ARG A 141 0.03 1.46 -4.38
CA ARG A 141 -0.67 2.68 -4.82
C ARG A 141 -1.74 2.40 -5.86
N GLN A 142 -1.44 1.57 -6.86
CA GLN A 142 -2.40 1.17 -7.88
C GLN A 142 -3.59 0.39 -7.30
N ASN A 143 -3.33 -0.48 -6.31
CA ASN A 143 -4.33 -1.39 -5.77
C ASN A 143 -5.15 -0.81 -4.61
N SER A 144 -4.66 0.23 -3.94
CA SER A 144 -5.30 0.82 -2.75
C SER A 144 -5.49 2.33 -2.93
N PRO A 145 -6.72 2.80 -3.24
CA PRO A 145 -7.00 4.24 -3.35
C PRO A 145 -6.79 4.98 -2.02
N ALA A 146 -7.02 4.34 -0.87
CA ALA A 146 -6.76 4.94 0.44
C ALA A 146 -5.25 5.18 0.63
N PHE A 147 -4.41 4.20 0.30
CA PHE A 147 -2.96 4.37 0.34
C PHE A 147 -2.49 5.42 -0.67
N ALA A 148 -3.07 5.46 -1.88
CA ALA A 148 -2.73 6.48 -2.86
C ALA A 148 -3.05 7.91 -2.36
N ALA A 149 -4.17 8.08 -1.63
CA ALA A 149 -4.51 9.35 -1.01
C ALA A 149 -3.53 9.70 0.13
N ALA A 150 -3.19 8.74 0.99
CA ALA A 150 -2.22 8.93 2.07
C ALA A 150 -0.82 9.28 1.53
N MET A 151 -0.35 8.56 0.52
CA MET A 151 0.94 8.81 -0.14
C MET A 151 1.00 10.20 -0.77
N ARG A 152 -0.11 10.69 -1.33
CA ARG A 152 -0.19 12.07 -1.87
C ARG A 152 -0.11 13.12 -0.76
N MET A 153 -0.76 12.91 0.37
CA MET A 153 -0.66 13.82 1.51
C MET A 153 0.76 13.83 2.09
N ALA A 154 1.39 12.66 2.24
CA ALA A 154 2.77 12.54 2.68
C ALA A 154 3.75 13.23 1.72
N LEU A 155 3.57 13.08 0.40
CA LEU A 155 4.40 13.80 -0.58
C LEU A 155 4.26 15.32 -0.45
N GLN A 156 3.04 15.82 -0.26
CA GLN A 156 2.80 17.25 -0.08
C GLN A 156 3.56 17.78 1.14
N GLU A 157 3.37 17.14 2.31
CA GLU A 157 4.08 17.47 3.54
C GLU A 157 5.60 17.41 3.37
N GLY A 158 6.10 16.34 2.74
CA GLY A 158 7.54 16.17 2.50
C GLY A 158 8.12 17.24 1.59
N TYR A 159 7.38 17.69 0.57
CA TYR A 159 7.83 18.80 -0.27
C TYR A 159 7.84 20.12 0.47
N ASP A 160 6.82 20.40 1.29
CA ASP A 160 6.76 21.64 2.06
C ASP A 160 7.91 21.70 3.09
N ARG A 161 8.26 20.55 3.70
CA ARG A 161 9.45 20.42 4.56
C ARG A 161 10.77 20.57 3.81
N LEU A 162 10.89 19.92 2.64
CA LEU A 162 12.10 19.98 1.82
C LEU A 162 12.36 21.41 1.31
N GLU A 163 11.30 22.13 0.93
CA GLU A 163 11.37 23.53 0.54
C GLU A 163 11.85 24.41 1.69
N LEU A 164 11.25 24.25 2.89
CA LEU A 164 11.70 24.97 4.07
C LEU A 164 13.16 24.66 4.44
N ALA A 165 13.55 23.39 4.37
CA ALA A 165 14.91 22.94 4.65
C ALA A 165 15.94 23.55 3.68
N LEU A 166 15.63 23.59 2.38
CA LEU A 166 16.50 24.19 1.37
C LEU A 166 16.58 25.71 1.51
N LEU A 167 15.47 26.38 1.87
CA LEU A 167 15.47 27.82 2.15
C LEU A 167 16.32 28.16 3.38
N ALA A 168 16.15 27.41 4.48
CA ALA A 168 16.97 27.59 5.67
C ALA A 168 18.46 27.39 5.36
N HIS A 169 18.80 26.30 4.66
CA HIS A 169 20.17 26.03 4.22
C HIS A 169 20.74 27.14 3.31
N ALA A 170 19.94 27.67 2.39
CA ALA A 170 20.34 28.77 1.53
C ALA A 170 20.59 30.07 2.31
N ILE A 171 19.77 30.37 3.33
CA ILE A 171 19.96 31.53 4.22
C ILE A 171 21.24 31.38 5.05
N ASP A 172 21.46 30.21 5.64
CA ASP A 172 22.66 29.94 6.45
C ASP A 172 23.95 29.97 5.62
N SER A 173 23.86 29.71 4.32
CA SER A 173 24.99 29.79 3.38
C SER A 173 25.26 31.21 2.86
N LEU A 174 24.54 32.24 3.32
CA LEU A 174 24.78 33.64 2.99
C LEU A 174 25.56 34.35 4.11
N ALA A 175 26.54 35.17 3.74
CA ALA A 175 27.20 36.09 4.64
C ALA A 175 26.21 37.17 5.16
N PRO A 176 26.50 37.86 6.28
CA PRO A 176 25.63 38.91 6.85
C PRO A 176 25.32 40.07 5.90
N ASP A 177 26.15 40.29 4.88
CA ASP A 177 26.00 41.29 3.82
C ASP A 177 25.34 40.73 2.54
N GLY A 178 24.93 39.46 2.54
CA GLY A 178 24.31 38.77 1.42
C GLY A 178 25.28 38.19 0.39
N ALA A 179 26.60 38.25 0.63
CA ALA A 179 27.56 37.57 -0.22
C ALA A 179 27.45 36.02 -0.06
N PRO A 180 27.64 35.22 -1.12
CA PRO A 180 27.74 33.78 -0.97
C PRO A 180 28.95 33.41 -0.10
N LEU A 181 28.81 32.55 0.91
CA LEU A 181 29.98 31.94 1.55
C LEU A 181 30.71 31.08 0.51
N GLU A 182 32.03 31.27 0.36
CA GLU A 182 32.86 30.56 -0.63
C GLU A 182 32.88 29.04 -0.42
N ASP A 183 32.57 28.58 0.80
CA ASP A 183 32.43 27.18 1.14
C ASP A 183 30.97 26.89 1.50
N TRP A 184 30.36 25.99 0.74
CA TRP A 184 29.12 25.32 1.14
C TRP A 184 29.40 24.60 2.46
N GLN A 185 29.07 25.23 3.59
CA GLN A 185 29.38 24.64 4.88
C GLN A 185 28.57 23.34 5.00
N ASP A 186 29.25 22.24 5.31
CA ASP A 186 28.64 21.05 5.90
C ASP A 186 28.06 21.48 7.24
N ILE A 187 26.86 22.07 7.22
CA ILE A 187 26.16 22.50 8.42
C ILE A 187 25.88 21.23 9.20
N ALA A 188 26.52 21.13 10.37
CA ALA A 188 26.53 19.96 11.23
C ALA A 188 25.14 19.53 11.74
N ASP A 189 24.11 20.33 11.51
CA ASP A 189 22.70 20.04 11.80
C ASP A 189 21.84 20.32 10.57
N MET A 190 21.98 19.49 9.53
CA MET A 190 21.03 19.52 8.42
C MET A 190 19.66 19.06 8.90
N PRO A 191 18.57 19.75 8.53
CA PRO A 191 17.25 19.24 8.86
C PRO A 191 17.07 17.85 8.23
N GLU A 192 16.35 16.98 8.94
CA GLU A 192 16.07 15.56 8.64
C GLU A 192 15.84 15.16 7.14
N PRO A 193 15.33 16.03 6.22
CA PRO A 193 15.28 15.71 4.80
C PRO A 193 16.66 15.70 4.11
N LEU A 194 17.56 16.63 4.45
CA LEU A 194 18.84 16.88 3.77
C LEU A 194 20.00 16.07 4.36
N GLU A 195 19.87 15.53 5.58
CA GLU A 195 20.80 14.52 6.10
C GLU A 195 20.83 13.25 5.23
N ARG A 196 19.74 13.00 4.51
CA ARG A 196 19.50 11.74 3.78
C ARG A 196 19.54 11.89 2.25
N MET A 197 19.74 13.10 1.75
CA MET A 197 19.90 13.40 0.31
C MET A 197 20.68 14.69 0.11
N THR A 198 21.43 14.81 -0.98
CA THR A 198 22.16 16.05 -1.25
C THR A 198 21.18 17.20 -1.58
N PRO A 199 21.51 18.46 -1.30
CA PRO A 199 20.62 19.57 -1.68
C PRO A 199 20.37 19.67 -3.19
N GLN A 200 21.27 19.18 -4.05
CA GLN A 200 21.01 19.04 -5.49
C GLN A 200 19.89 18.02 -5.77
N GLU A 201 19.86 16.89 -5.04
CA GLU A 201 18.76 15.92 -5.10
C GLU A 201 17.45 16.55 -4.60
N GLY A 202 17.52 17.40 -3.57
CA GLY A 202 16.39 18.17 -3.07
C GLY A 202 15.80 19.13 -4.13
N VAL A 203 16.65 19.92 -4.78
CA VAL A 203 16.24 20.83 -5.86
C VAL A 203 15.64 20.07 -7.04
N LEU A 204 16.21 18.91 -7.40
CA LEU A 204 15.68 18.06 -8.46
C LEU A 204 14.27 17.53 -8.14
N LEU A 205 14.02 17.16 -6.88
CA LEU A 205 12.70 16.72 -6.42
C LEU A 205 11.67 17.88 -6.48
N LEU A 206 12.04 19.09 -6.04
CA LEU A 206 11.16 20.26 -6.17
C LEU A 206 10.86 20.61 -7.63
N ARG A 207 11.85 20.54 -8.52
CA ARG A 207 11.65 20.74 -9.96
C ARG A 207 10.70 19.70 -10.55
N SER A 208 10.76 18.45 -10.09
CA SER A 208 9.87 17.37 -10.50
C SER A 208 8.43 17.57 -10.01
N ARG A 209 8.23 18.28 -8.89
CA ARG A 209 6.92 18.69 -8.36
C ARG A 209 6.29 19.84 -9.14
N ARG A 210 7.09 20.79 -9.66
CA ARG A 210 6.66 22.04 -10.30
C ARG A 210 5.51 21.89 -11.32
N PRO A 211 5.51 20.91 -12.25
CA PRO A 211 4.39 20.72 -13.18
C PRO A 211 3.06 20.38 -12.50
N HIS A 212 3.09 19.79 -11.31
CA HIS A 212 1.89 19.43 -10.54
C HIS A 212 1.30 20.62 -9.77
N ILE A 213 2.11 21.63 -9.45
CA ILE A 213 1.67 22.87 -8.80
C ILE A 213 1.11 23.82 -9.86
N GLU A 214 1.88 24.11 -10.91
CA GLU A 214 1.56 25.12 -11.92
C GLU A 214 0.33 24.77 -12.75
N ALA A 215 0.10 23.49 -13.02
CA ALA A 215 -1.00 23.05 -13.87
C ALA A 215 -2.30 22.70 -13.11
N GLY A 216 -2.29 22.74 -11.76
CA GLY A 216 -3.41 22.24 -10.94
C GLY A 216 -3.77 20.76 -11.21
N LEU A 217 -2.89 20.03 -11.90
CA LEU A 217 -3.14 18.68 -12.37
C LEU A 217 -3.00 17.71 -11.19
N ARG A 218 -4.13 17.14 -10.76
CA ARG A 218 -4.10 15.94 -9.91
C ARG A 218 -3.22 14.90 -10.62
N PRO A 219 -2.32 14.19 -9.91
CA PRO A 219 -1.53 13.13 -10.52
C PRO A 219 -2.49 12.19 -11.23
N THR A 220 -2.41 12.19 -12.56
CA THR A 220 -3.27 11.40 -13.41
C THR A 220 -2.89 9.95 -13.22
N HIS A 221 -3.58 9.30 -12.28
CA HIS A 221 -3.76 7.86 -12.38
C HIS A 221 -4.69 7.67 -13.58
N HIS A 222 -4.14 7.67 -14.79
CA HIS A 222 -4.84 6.98 -15.87
C HIS A 222 -4.71 5.51 -15.52
N PRO A 223 -5.80 4.82 -15.11
CA PRO A 223 -5.79 3.38 -15.30
C PRO A 223 -5.44 3.19 -16.77
N LEU A 224 -4.36 2.47 -17.08
CA LEU A 224 -4.22 1.97 -18.43
C LEU A 224 -5.51 1.21 -18.68
N PRO A 225 -6.35 1.64 -19.66
CA PRO A 225 -7.53 0.88 -19.99
C PRO A 225 -7.06 -0.55 -20.23
N ARG A 226 -7.78 -1.55 -19.73
CA ARG A 226 -7.58 -2.91 -20.22
C ARG A 226 -7.97 -2.89 -21.69
N CYS A 227 -7.03 -2.58 -22.56
CA CYS A 227 -7.22 -2.61 -23.99
C CYS A 227 -7.20 -4.07 -24.41
N ASP A 228 -8.19 -4.46 -25.20
CA ASP A 228 -8.12 -5.72 -25.92
C ASP A 228 -6.89 -5.73 -26.84
N ARG A 229 -6.38 -6.92 -27.18
CA ARG A 229 -5.15 -7.08 -27.97
C ARG A 229 -5.20 -6.28 -29.28
N GLY A 230 -6.36 -6.22 -29.94
CA GLY A 230 -6.54 -5.43 -31.16
C GLY A 230 -6.37 -3.92 -30.92
N GLN A 231 -6.85 -3.40 -29.79
CA GLN A 231 -6.72 -1.99 -29.44
C GLN A 231 -5.28 -1.61 -29.06
N ALA A 232 -4.53 -2.55 -28.48
CA ALA A 232 -3.10 -2.37 -28.18
C ALA A 232 -2.27 -2.27 -29.47
N LEU A 233 -2.51 -3.19 -30.43
CA LEU A 233 -1.81 -3.21 -31.72
C LEU A 233 -2.08 -1.94 -32.53
N ALA A 234 -3.34 -1.53 -32.65
CA ALA A 234 -3.71 -0.30 -33.36
C ALA A 234 -3.12 0.99 -32.72
N ARG A 235 -2.71 0.93 -31.46
CA ARG A 235 -2.03 2.04 -30.78
C ARG A 235 -0.53 2.02 -31.06
N LEU A 236 0.08 0.83 -31.07
CA LEU A 236 1.48 0.65 -31.45
C LEU A 236 1.73 1.07 -32.90
N GLU A 237 0.85 0.70 -33.82
CA GLU A 237 0.91 1.13 -35.23
C GLU A 237 0.91 2.67 -35.35
N ARG A 238 0.01 3.35 -34.62
CA ARG A 238 -0.05 4.82 -34.62
C ARG A 238 1.22 5.48 -34.06
N GLU A 239 1.86 4.86 -33.07
CA GLU A 239 3.12 5.39 -32.53
C GLU A 239 4.32 5.10 -33.45
N LEU A 240 4.34 3.94 -34.12
CA LEU A 240 5.31 3.62 -35.17
C LEU A 240 5.22 4.64 -36.32
N ASP A 241 4.02 4.93 -36.81
CA ASP A 241 3.78 5.94 -37.85
C ASP A 241 4.29 7.33 -37.44
N LYS A 242 4.07 7.73 -36.18
CA LYS A 242 4.58 9.01 -35.67
C LYS A 242 6.11 9.03 -35.61
N LEU A 243 6.72 7.93 -35.20
CA LEU A 243 8.17 7.79 -35.14
C LEU A 243 8.79 7.81 -36.54
N GLU A 244 8.19 7.13 -37.51
CA GLU A 244 8.63 7.17 -38.91
C GLU A 244 8.52 8.58 -39.51
N ARG A 245 7.42 9.30 -39.24
CA ARG A 245 7.26 10.70 -39.67
C ARG A 245 8.29 11.64 -39.03
N ARG A 246 8.67 11.38 -37.78
CA ARG A 246 9.76 12.11 -37.11
C ARG A 246 11.11 11.79 -37.74
N LYS A 247 11.40 10.50 -37.92
CA LYS A 247 12.64 10.04 -38.55
C LYS A 247 12.84 10.63 -39.94
N ARG A 248 11.78 10.66 -40.78
CA ARG A 248 11.81 11.31 -42.10
C ARG A 248 12.02 12.84 -42.06
N ARG A 249 11.63 13.49 -40.96
CA ARG A 249 11.87 14.92 -40.74
C ARG A 249 13.28 15.19 -40.26
N ASP A 250 13.86 14.27 -39.49
CA ASP A 250 15.21 14.38 -38.96
C ASP A 250 16.28 13.94 -39.98
N GLU A 251 15.90 13.13 -40.98
CA GLU A 251 16.76 12.64 -42.08
C GLU A 251 16.71 13.49 -43.37
N GLY A 252 15.89 14.55 -43.42
CA GLY A 252 15.76 15.46 -44.57
C GLY A 252 16.04 16.90 -44.18
#